data_AF-A0A3P7IT15-F1
#
_entry.id   AF-A0A3P7IT15-F1
#
_cell.length_a   1.000
_cell.length_b   1.000
_cell.length_c   1.000
_cell.angle_alpha   90.00
_cell.angle_beta   90.00
_cell.angle_gamma   90.00
#
_symmetry.space_group_name_H-M   'P 1'
#
loop_
_entity.id
_entity.type
_entity.pdbx_description
1 polymer ?
#
loop_
_entity_poly.entity_id
_entity_poly.type
_entity_poly.pdbx_seq_one_letter_code
_entity_poly.pdbx_strand_id
1 'polypeptide(L)'
;MRSASSNNLESPEQALEQGDMWTSEKFLALRREFLADRTEFKALEILKRMVAIDVKQVDDNAWLDCKDLISMLLNAIPVTTLLETQQIMLLTALETCPPHVVTALASHLITHEQQVAPLLDGVAQAVSVAFARRINNPDTYEQVSWSIS
;
A
#
# COMPACT_ATOMS: atom_id res chain seq x y z
N MET A 1 -33.05 49.37 -14.20
CA MET A 1 -31.65 48.97 -14.44
C MET A 1 -31.55 47.49 -14.13
N ARG A 2 -31.30 46.65 -15.14
CA ARG A 2 -31.10 45.19 -15.00
C ARG A 2 -29.63 44.87 -15.31
N SER A 3 -29.14 43.76 -14.74
CA SER A 3 -27.84 43.09 -14.93
C SER A 3 -26.77 43.50 -13.92
N ALA A 4 -25.95 42.61 -13.35
CA ALA A 4 -25.70 41.21 -13.66
C ALA A 4 -25.36 40.43 -12.37
N SER A 5 -26.01 39.29 -12.16
CA SER A 5 -25.52 38.24 -11.27
C SER A 5 -24.45 37.47 -12.04
N SER A 6 -23.18 37.63 -11.64
CA SER A 6 -22.11 36.76 -12.12
C SER A 6 -22.30 35.38 -11.49
N ASN A 7 -22.92 34.47 -12.25
CA ASN A 7 -22.74 33.05 -12.00
C ASN A 7 -21.26 32.74 -12.30
N ASN A 8 -20.50 32.43 -11.25
CA ASN A 8 -19.26 31.67 -11.40
C ASN A 8 -19.63 30.32 -11.99
N LEU A 9 -19.55 30.22 -13.31
CA LEU A 9 -19.44 28.96 -14.01
C LEU A 9 -18.07 28.38 -13.61
N GLU A 10 -18.06 27.48 -12.64
CA GLU A 10 -16.97 26.54 -12.48
C GLU A 10 -16.71 25.90 -13.84
N SER A 11 -15.48 26.04 -14.33
CA SER A 11 -15.11 25.53 -15.64
C SER A 11 -15.21 24.00 -15.62
N PRO A 12 -15.84 23.35 -16.62
CA PRO A 12 -15.94 21.89 -16.70
C PRO A 12 -14.59 21.17 -16.67
N GLU A 13 -13.50 21.90 -16.91
CA GLU A 13 -12.12 21.40 -16.88
C GLU A 13 -11.65 21.04 -15.46
N GLN A 14 -12.19 21.67 -14.40
CA GLN A 14 -11.84 21.34 -13.02
C GLN A 14 -12.53 20.07 -12.48
N ALA A 15 -13.60 19.62 -13.15
CA ALA A 15 -14.32 18.39 -12.80
C ALA A 15 -13.67 17.13 -13.41
N LEU A 16 -12.78 17.28 -14.38
CA LEU A 16 -12.16 16.16 -15.11
C LEU A 16 -10.90 15.58 -14.44
N GLU A 17 -10.28 16.28 -13.48
CA GLU A 17 -9.11 15.78 -12.74
C GLU A 17 -9.45 15.10 -11.40
N GLN A 18 -10.70 15.17 -10.93
CA GLN A 18 -11.12 14.56 -9.66
C GLN A 18 -11.43 13.05 -9.76
N GLY A 19 -11.30 12.45 -10.94
CA GLY A 19 -11.70 11.06 -11.19
C GLY A 19 -10.79 10.00 -10.58
N ASP A 20 -9.48 10.23 -10.50
CA ASP A 20 -8.52 9.14 -10.30
C ASP A 20 -7.69 9.22 -9.01
N MET A 21 -7.77 10.31 -8.24
CA MET A 21 -6.94 10.46 -7.04
C MET A 21 -7.44 9.61 -5.86
N TRP A 22 -6.55 8.86 -5.23
CA TRP A 22 -6.71 8.08 -4.01
C TRP A 22 -6.55 8.97 -2.77
N THR A 23 -7.69 9.43 -2.26
CA THR A 23 -7.80 10.24 -1.05
C THR A 23 -7.98 9.38 0.20
N SER A 24 -7.84 9.99 1.39
CA SER A 24 -8.13 9.35 2.68
C SER A 24 -9.50 8.68 2.71
N GLU A 25 -10.53 9.30 2.13
CA GLU A 25 -11.89 8.75 2.11
C GLU A 25 -11.98 7.41 1.36
N LYS A 26 -11.22 7.26 0.26
CA LYS A 26 -11.16 6.01 -0.51
C LYS A 26 -10.48 4.90 0.30
N PHE A 27 -9.40 5.19 1.02
CA PHE A 27 -8.77 4.21 1.92
C PHE A 27 -9.66 3.87 3.13
N LEU A 28 -10.36 4.85 3.70
CA LEU A 28 -11.33 4.61 4.77
C LEU A 28 -12.54 3.79 4.28
N ALA A 29 -12.94 3.92 3.02
CA ALA A 29 -13.94 3.05 2.41
C ALA A 29 -13.45 1.60 2.31
N LEU A 30 -12.23 1.37 1.83
CA LEU A 30 -11.62 0.03 1.82
C LEU A 30 -11.49 -0.56 3.23
N ARG A 31 -11.13 0.28 4.21
CA ARG A 31 -11.09 -0.13 5.63
C ARG A 31 -12.47 -0.58 6.11
N ARG A 32 -13.53 0.17 5.79
CA ARG A 32 -14.91 -0.24 6.14
C ARG A 32 -15.33 -1.52 5.44
N GLU A 33 -14.94 -1.68 4.17
CA GLU A 33 -15.17 -2.89 3.39
C GLU A 33 -14.53 -4.13 4.06
N PHE A 34 -13.27 -4.02 4.47
CA PHE A 34 -12.60 -5.08 5.24
C PHE A 34 -13.24 -5.31 6.61
N LEU A 35 -13.59 -4.24 7.33
CA LEU A 35 -14.18 -4.37 8.67
C LEU A 35 -15.57 -5.03 8.66
N ALA A 36 -16.29 -4.96 7.53
CA ALA A 36 -17.56 -5.65 7.30
C ALA A 36 -17.37 -7.16 7.06
N ASP A 37 -16.27 -7.56 6.42
CA ASP A 37 -15.92 -8.95 6.13
C ASP A 37 -14.43 -9.21 6.43
N ARG A 38 -14.15 -9.58 7.69
CA ARG A 38 -12.80 -9.69 8.25
C ARG A 38 -12.14 -11.03 7.95
N THR A 39 -12.19 -11.45 6.70
CA THR A 39 -11.60 -12.71 6.25
C THR A 39 -10.24 -12.48 5.58
N GLU A 40 -9.38 -13.50 5.61
CA GLU A 40 -8.11 -13.50 4.88
C GLU A 40 -8.34 -13.25 3.37
N PHE A 41 -9.37 -13.89 2.81
CA PHE A 41 -9.73 -13.72 1.40
C PHE A 41 -10.02 -12.24 1.08
N LYS A 42 -10.81 -11.57 1.92
CA LYS A 42 -11.14 -10.16 1.72
C LYS A 42 -9.93 -9.26 1.90
N ALA A 43 -9.08 -9.56 2.89
CA ALA A 43 -7.84 -8.83 3.09
C ALA A 43 -6.92 -8.91 1.86
N LEU A 44 -6.78 -10.11 1.27
CA LEU A 44 -6.00 -10.33 0.05
C LEU A 44 -6.59 -9.62 -1.16
N GLU A 45 -7.91 -9.64 -1.33
CA GLU A 45 -8.60 -8.95 -2.41
C GLU A 45 -8.30 -7.44 -2.36
N ILE A 46 -8.44 -6.83 -1.19
CA ILE A 46 -8.19 -5.40 -0.99
C ILE A 46 -6.69 -5.09 -1.17
N LEU A 47 -5.80 -5.90 -0.62
CA LEU A 47 -4.36 -5.70 -0.76
C LEU A 47 -3.92 -5.75 -2.23
N LYS A 48 -4.46 -6.67 -3.03
CA LYS A 48 -4.21 -6.73 -4.48
C LYS A 48 -4.70 -5.49 -5.22
N ARG A 49 -5.88 -4.98 -4.85
CA ARG A 49 -6.40 -3.71 -5.39
C ARG A 49 -5.46 -2.55 -5.05
N MET A 50 -4.89 -2.54 -3.84
CA MET A 50 -3.96 -1.50 -3.41
C MET A 50 -2.62 -1.55 -4.17
N VAL A 51 -2.07 -2.73 -4.42
CA VAL A 51 -0.82 -2.89 -5.20
C VAL A 51 -0.98 -2.41 -6.65
N ALA A 52 -2.20 -2.45 -7.19
CA ALA A 52 -2.49 -1.97 -8.54
C ALA A 52 -2.67 -0.44 -8.64
N ILE A 53 -2.62 0.30 -7.52
CA ILE A 53 -2.76 1.75 -7.51
C ILE A 53 -1.48 2.40 -8.05
N ASP A 54 -1.60 3.32 -9.00
CA ASP A 54 -0.49 4.19 -9.37
C ASP A 54 -0.20 5.16 -8.22
N VAL A 55 1.02 5.14 -7.72
CA VAL A 55 1.50 6.00 -6.63
C VAL A 55 1.28 7.48 -6.94
N LYS A 56 1.35 7.88 -8.22
CA LYS A 56 1.11 9.26 -8.66
C LYS A 56 -0.33 9.72 -8.45
N GLN A 57 -1.24 8.77 -8.24
CA GLN A 57 -2.63 9.03 -7.96
C GLN A 57 -2.92 9.08 -6.46
N VAL A 58 -1.95 8.88 -5.56
CA VAL A 58 -2.19 8.92 -4.11
C VAL A 58 -1.99 10.35 -3.59
N ASP A 59 -2.98 10.86 -2.87
CA ASP A 59 -2.87 12.14 -2.15
C ASP A 59 -1.83 11.99 -1.02
N ASP A 60 -0.88 12.93 -0.93
CA ASP A 60 0.15 12.95 0.10
C ASP A 60 -0.44 12.91 1.53
N ASN A 61 -1.62 13.50 1.72
CA ASN A 61 -2.32 13.50 3.02
C ASN A 61 -2.98 12.15 3.35
N ALA A 62 -3.14 11.27 2.37
CA ALA A 62 -3.78 9.98 2.52
C ALA A 62 -2.83 8.86 2.98
N TRP A 63 -1.52 9.15 3.09
CA TRP A 63 -0.52 8.15 3.45
C TRP A 63 -0.81 7.49 4.81
N LEU A 64 -1.21 8.26 5.83
CA LEU A 64 -1.45 7.72 7.16
C LEU A 64 -2.59 6.67 7.14
N ASP A 65 -3.70 7.00 6.47
CA ASP A 65 -4.83 6.07 6.29
C ASP A 65 -4.45 4.84 5.47
N CYS A 66 -3.63 5.03 4.43
CA CYS A 66 -3.11 3.95 3.60
C CYS A 66 -2.22 3.00 4.44
N LYS A 67 -1.29 3.53 5.22
CA LYS A 67 -0.40 2.76 6.10
C LYS A 67 -1.19 1.98 7.15
N ASP A 68 -2.19 2.60 7.77
CA ASP A 68 -3.07 1.95 8.75
C ASP A 68 -3.84 0.79 8.11
N LEU A 69 -4.35 1.00 6.89
CA LEU A 69 -5.03 -0.04 6.13
C LEU A 69 -4.07 -1.19 5.77
N ILE A 70 -2.89 -0.91 5.23
CA ILE A 70 -1.87 -1.92 4.91
C ILE A 70 -1.57 -2.77 6.15
N SER A 71 -1.31 -2.12 7.29
CA SER A 71 -1.00 -2.80 8.55
C SER A 71 -2.16 -3.71 8.99
N MET A 72 -3.40 -3.23 8.87
CA MET A 72 -4.59 -4.00 9.20
C MET A 72 -4.79 -5.21 8.29
N LEU A 73 -4.59 -5.05 6.97
CA LEU A 73 -4.73 -6.13 6.00
C LEU A 73 -3.64 -7.19 6.20
N LEU A 74 -2.38 -6.77 6.37
CA LEU A 74 -1.26 -7.68 6.60
C LEU A 74 -1.43 -8.49 7.88
N ASN A 75 -1.94 -7.88 8.96
CA ASN A 75 -2.22 -8.60 10.21
C ASN A 75 -3.36 -9.63 10.10
N ALA A 76 -4.20 -9.53 9.07
CA ALA A 76 -5.29 -10.47 8.81
C ALA A 76 -4.86 -11.62 7.88
N ILE A 77 -3.69 -11.54 7.27
CA ILE A 77 -3.18 -12.53 6.32
C ILE A 77 -2.03 -13.30 6.97
N PRO A 78 -2.08 -14.65 7.02
CA PRO A 78 -0.95 -15.43 7.48
C PRO A 78 0.31 -15.13 6.65
N VAL A 79 1.44 -14.99 7.32
CA VAL A 79 2.71 -14.67 6.64
C VAL A 79 3.15 -15.81 5.72
N THR A 80 2.77 -17.05 6.02
CA THR A 80 2.91 -18.20 5.13
C THR A 80 2.13 -18.00 3.83
N THR A 81 0.88 -17.54 3.88
CA THR A 81 0.10 -17.24 2.66
C THR A 81 0.80 -16.19 1.81
N LEU A 82 1.29 -15.12 2.43
CA LEU A 82 2.02 -14.05 1.73
C LEU A 82 3.27 -14.59 1.02
N LEU A 83 4.11 -15.34 1.74
CA LEU A 83 5.41 -15.79 1.27
C LEU A 83 5.38 -17.08 0.44
N GLU A 84 4.35 -17.92 0.52
CA GLU A 84 4.27 -19.16 -0.26
C GLU A 84 3.30 -19.02 -1.43
N THR A 85 2.15 -18.36 -1.22
CA THR A 85 1.08 -18.33 -2.22
C THR A 85 1.01 -17.00 -2.99
N GLN A 86 1.35 -15.88 -2.34
CA GLN A 86 1.23 -14.54 -2.93
C GLN A 86 2.59 -13.91 -3.27
N GLN A 87 3.64 -14.71 -3.51
CA GLN A 87 4.99 -14.21 -3.83
C GLN A 87 5.00 -13.22 -4.99
N ILE A 88 4.28 -13.52 -6.07
CA ILE A 88 4.23 -12.64 -7.26
C ILE A 88 3.72 -11.26 -6.88
N MET A 89 2.63 -11.19 -6.10
CA MET A 89 2.08 -9.93 -5.62
C MET A 89 3.09 -9.17 -4.75
N LEU A 90 3.80 -9.86 -3.84
CA LEU A 90 4.84 -9.24 -3.03
C LEU A 90 5.98 -8.70 -3.88
N LEU A 91 6.47 -9.48 -4.85
CA LEU A 91 7.54 -9.05 -5.75
C LEU A 91 7.13 -7.81 -6.55
N THR A 92 5.91 -7.81 -7.11
CA THR A 92 5.35 -6.63 -7.78
C THR A 92 5.29 -5.43 -6.84
N ALA A 93 4.80 -5.60 -5.61
CA ALA A 93 4.75 -4.52 -4.63
C ALA A 93 6.15 -3.97 -4.31
N LEU A 94 7.17 -4.82 -4.17
CA LEU A 94 8.54 -4.37 -3.93
C LEU A 94 9.13 -3.57 -5.09
N GLU A 95 8.76 -3.91 -6.32
CA GLU A 95 9.21 -3.22 -7.53
C GLU A 95 8.49 -1.89 -7.77
N THR A 96 7.18 -1.83 -7.52
CA THR A 96 6.35 -0.69 -7.93
C THR A 96 5.98 0.26 -6.79
N CYS A 97 5.86 -0.23 -5.56
CA CYS A 97 5.44 0.60 -4.44
C CYS A 97 6.55 1.54 -3.96
N PRO A 98 6.17 2.69 -3.38
CA PRO A 98 7.13 3.67 -2.89
C PRO A 98 7.86 3.15 -1.64
N PRO A 99 9.04 3.72 -1.33
CA PRO A 99 9.87 3.30 -0.19
C PRO A 99 9.11 3.12 1.13
N HIS A 100 8.16 4.00 1.45
CA HIS A 100 7.45 3.96 2.72
C HIS A 100 6.49 2.77 2.83
N VAL A 101 5.92 2.30 1.72
CA VAL A 101 5.12 1.06 1.66
C VAL A 101 6.03 -0.15 1.81
N VAL A 102 7.19 -0.15 1.14
CA VAL A 102 8.18 -1.23 1.27
C VAL A 102 8.68 -1.35 2.71
N THR A 103 8.92 -0.22 3.38
CA THR A 103 9.28 -0.19 4.80
C THR A 103 8.17 -0.77 5.67
N ALA A 104 6.89 -0.44 5.41
CA ALA A 104 5.78 -1.03 6.16
C ALA A 104 5.69 -2.56 5.98
N LEU A 105 5.91 -3.07 4.76
CA LEU A 105 6.00 -4.51 4.49
C LEU A 105 7.16 -5.15 5.24
N ALA A 106 8.35 -4.54 5.21
CA ALA A 106 9.53 -5.02 5.92
C ALA A 106 9.28 -5.07 7.44
N SER A 107 8.73 -4.01 8.03
CA SER A 107 8.38 -3.96 9.45
C SER A 107 7.40 -5.06 9.85
N HIS A 108 6.40 -5.34 9.01
CA HIS A 108 5.45 -6.43 9.28
C HIS A 108 6.13 -7.80 9.26
N LEU A 109 7.03 -8.06 8.29
CA LEU A 109 7.77 -9.32 8.22
C LEU A 109 8.76 -9.49 9.38
N ILE A 110 9.45 -8.42 9.78
CA ILE A 110 10.35 -8.42 10.95
C ILE A 110 9.58 -8.78 12.23
N THR A 111 8.36 -8.26 12.40
CA THR A 111 7.50 -8.60 13.55
C THR A 111 7.20 -10.10 13.64
N HIS A 112 7.31 -10.84 12.52
CA HIS A 112 7.06 -12.27 12.40
C HIS A 112 8.33 -13.07 12.06
N GLU A 113 9.52 -12.55 12.41
CA GLU A 113 10.83 -13.09 12.01
C GLU A 113 10.95 -14.62 12.18
N GLN A 114 10.48 -15.17 13.29
CA GLN A 114 10.56 -16.61 13.58
C GLN A 114 9.88 -17.49 12.53
N GLN A 115 8.80 -16.99 11.91
CA GLN A 115 8.07 -17.70 10.86
C GLN A 115 8.60 -17.32 9.47
N VAL A 116 9.07 -16.07 9.30
CA VAL A 116 9.54 -15.52 8.04
C VAL A 116 10.91 -16.07 7.63
N ALA A 117 11.87 -16.11 8.55
CA ALA A 117 13.24 -16.50 8.27
C ALA A 117 13.36 -17.86 7.53
N PRO A 118 12.75 -18.97 8.00
CA PRO A 118 12.85 -20.24 7.29
C PRO A 118 12.16 -20.21 5.91
N LEU A 119 11.11 -19.41 5.74
CA LEU A 119 10.42 -19.27 4.44
C LEU A 119 11.27 -18.48 3.44
N LEU A 120 11.91 -17.41 3.89
CA LEU A 120 12.82 -16.59 3.08
C LEU A 120 14.10 -17.33 2.68
N ASP A 121 14.61 -18.22 3.54
CA ASP A 121 15.77 -19.07 3.24
C ASP A 121 15.43 -20.27 2.34
N GLY A 122 14.15 -20.62 2.25
CA GLY A 122 13.65 -21.76 1.48
C GLY A 122 12.81 -21.35 0.27
N VAL A 123 11.49 -21.31 0.46
CA VAL A 123 10.50 -21.23 -0.63
C VAL A 123 10.39 -19.82 -1.23
N ALA A 124 10.74 -18.78 -0.48
CA ALA A 124 10.55 -17.38 -0.83
C ALA A 124 11.86 -16.61 -1.07
N GLN A 125 12.94 -17.29 -1.47
CA GLN A 125 14.27 -16.67 -1.70
C GLN A 125 14.23 -15.47 -2.66
N ALA A 126 13.35 -15.50 -3.67
CA ALA A 126 13.18 -14.38 -4.60
C ALA A 126 12.73 -13.09 -3.88
N VAL A 127 11.88 -13.22 -2.86
CA VAL A 127 11.41 -12.11 -2.04
C VAL A 127 12.56 -11.52 -1.22
N SER A 128 13.42 -12.37 -0.64
CA SER A 128 14.65 -11.95 0.06
C SER A 128 15.57 -11.13 -0.85
N VAL A 129 15.81 -11.62 -2.08
CA VAL A 129 16.64 -10.92 -3.08
C VAL A 129 16.00 -9.60 -3.49
N ALA A 130 14.68 -9.56 -3.69
CA ALA A 130 13.96 -8.34 -4.04
C ALA A 130 14.04 -7.29 -2.93
N PHE A 131 13.85 -7.67 -1.67
CA PHE A 131 14.05 -6.77 -0.52
C PHE A 131 15.49 -6.26 -0.45
N ALA A 132 16.48 -7.13 -0.59
CA ALA A 132 17.89 -6.71 -0.56
C ALA A 132 18.23 -5.73 -1.68
N ARG A 133 17.70 -5.93 -2.89
CA ARG A 133 17.85 -4.98 -4.01
C ARG A 133 17.16 -3.65 -3.71
N ARG A 134 15.95 -3.71 -3.15
CA ARG A 134 15.14 -2.52 -2.88
C ARG A 134 15.72 -1.67 -1.75
N ILE A 135 16.21 -2.29 -0.68
CA ILE A 135 16.86 -1.59 0.45
C ILE A 135 18.19 -0.96 0.05
N ASN A 136 18.92 -1.54 -0.91
CA ASN A 136 20.12 -0.92 -1.48
C ASN A 136 19.82 0.27 -2.40
N ASN A 137 18.55 0.59 -2.67
CA ASN A 137 18.17 1.84 -3.33
C ASN A 137 18.26 2.99 -2.30
N PRO A 138 19.00 4.09 -2.59
CA PRO A 138 19.23 5.19 -1.65
C PRO A 138 17.95 5.72 -0.98
N ASP A 139 16.86 5.87 -1.75
CA ASP A 139 15.58 6.42 -1.25
C ASP A 139 14.89 5.49 -0.25
N THR A 140 15.15 4.18 -0.34
CA THR A 140 14.57 3.17 0.56
C THR A 140 15.45 2.91 1.77
N TYR A 141 16.78 2.93 1.59
CA TYR A 141 17.73 2.79 2.68
C TYR A 141 17.47 3.79 3.81
N GLU A 142 17.31 5.08 3.45
CA GLU A 142 17.06 6.12 4.44
C GLU A 142 15.81 5.81 5.25
N GLN A 143 14.67 5.54 4.62
CA GLN A 143 13.42 5.29 5.34
C GLN A 143 13.43 4.03 6.24
N VAL A 144 14.13 2.98 5.82
CA VAL A 144 14.31 1.78 6.64
C VAL A 144 15.18 2.08 7.86
N SER A 145 16.26 2.85 7.70
CA SER A 145 17.14 3.23 8.82
C SER A 145 16.44 4.06 9.90
N TRP A 146 15.53 4.96 9.51
CA TRP A 146 14.68 5.73 10.43
C TRP A 146 13.64 4.89 11.16
N SER A 147 13.25 3.74 10.61
CA SER A 147 12.20 2.89 11.20
C SER A 147 12.75 1.83 12.16
N ILE A 148 14.06 1.56 12.12
CA ILE A 148 14.75 0.56 12.94
C ILE A 148 15.55 1.23 14.10
N SER A 149 15.78 2.54 14.04
CA SER A 149 16.41 3.33 15.12
C SER A 149 15.40 3.73 16.18
#